data_AF-A0A9X4D2X8-F1
#
_entry.id   AF-A0A9X4D2X8-F1
#
_cell.length_a   1.000
_cell.length_b   1.000
_cell.length_c   1.000
_cell.angle_alpha   90.00
_cell.angle_beta   90.00
_cell.angle_gamma   90.00
#
_symmetry.space_group_name_H-M   'P 1'
#
loop_
_entity.id
_entity.type
_entity.pdbx_description
1 polymer ?
#
loop_
_entity_poly.entity_id
_entity_poly.type
_entity_poly.pdbx_seq_one_letter_code
_entity_poly.pdbx_strand_id
1 'polypeptide(L)'
;MKLDFVYGVGCTLLFAVGVLISPVLIKGDSSAFFNAIGSIANVATAVVAFAALRAWKPQFRQAKLSSALDELAVAADELKVIKKHLPDMYNYYRSKFGKDDRGLLAEHEGKFLESGSQWHEAYARYSQALKTVRIYLSGCQEAERLDSLEDIMRIYLIENVGFLNVVDSNSPGSAEVGLLLGEMNVKLRGALKDINEAILELRESAASFKLR
;
A
#
# COMPACT_ATOMS: atom_id res chain seq x y z
N MET A 1 -3.22 -15.37 -22.54
CA MET A 1 -3.25 -15.02 -23.98
C MET A 1 -2.61 -16.19 -24.71
N LYS A 2 -3.40 -17.01 -25.42
CA LYS A 2 -3.02 -18.36 -25.84
C LYS A 2 -1.84 -18.30 -26.83
N LEU A 3 -0.86 -19.21 -26.70
CA LEU A 3 0.26 -19.37 -27.64
C LEU A 3 -0.24 -19.38 -29.10
N ASP A 4 -1.45 -19.87 -29.32
CA ASP A 4 -2.21 -19.87 -30.57
C ASP A 4 -2.24 -18.51 -31.30
N PHE A 5 -2.26 -17.38 -30.58
CA PHE A 5 -2.25 -16.05 -31.21
C PHE A 5 -0.86 -15.70 -31.75
N VAL A 6 0.20 -16.03 -31.01
CA VAL A 6 1.59 -15.79 -31.44
C VAL A 6 1.96 -16.71 -32.61
N TYR A 7 1.56 -17.98 -32.54
CA TYR A 7 1.70 -18.91 -33.66
C TYR A 7 0.83 -18.49 -34.85
N GLY A 8 -0.41 -18.05 -34.61
CA GLY A 8 -1.31 -17.57 -35.66
C GLY A 8 -0.74 -16.36 -36.41
N VAL A 9 -0.30 -15.33 -35.68
CA VAL A 9 0.33 -14.13 -36.28
C VAL A 9 1.64 -14.49 -36.96
N GLY A 10 2.49 -15.33 -36.35
CA GLY A 10 3.75 -15.79 -36.94
C GLY A 10 3.56 -16.58 -38.23
N CYS A 11 2.64 -17.55 -38.25
CA CYS A 11 2.33 -18.37 -39.43
C CYS A 11 1.69 -17.54 -40.55
N THR A 12 0.81 -16.59 -40.22
CA THR A 12 0.14 -15.73 -41.22
C THR A 12 1.14 -14.76 -41.87
N LEU A 13 2.09 -14.23 -41.09
CA LEU A 13 3.19 -13.41 -41.60
C LEU A 13 4.13 -14.21 -42.50
N LEU A 14 4.53 -15.41 -42.08
CA LEU A 14 5.37 -16.30 -42.90
C LEU A 14 4.68 -16.71 -44.21
N PHE A 15 3.37 -16.95 -44.17
CA PHE A 15 2.58 -17.27 -45.37
C PHE A 15 2.48 -16.08 -46.33
N ALA A 16 2.18 -14.88 -45.82
CA ALA A 16 2.12 -13.66 -46.63
C ALA A 16 3.47 -13.35 -47.31
N VAL A 17 4.59 -13.63 -46.62
CA VAL A 17 5.97 -13.53 -47.15
C VAL A 17 6.19 -14.52 -48.30
N GLY A 18 5.81 -15.79 -48.14
CA GLY A 18 5.96 -16.79 -49.20
C GLY A 18 5.15 -16.46 -50.46
N VAL A 19 3.93 -15.92 -50.28
CA VAL A 19 3.02 -15.58 -51.37
C VAL A 19 3.43 -14.29 -52.09
N LEU A 20 3.82 -13.24 -51.37
CA LEU A 20 4.18 -11.94 -51.96
C LEU A 20 5.57 -11.91 -52.60
N ILE A 21 6.48 -12.79 -52.19
CA ILE A 21 7.90 -12.77 -52.63
C ILE A 21 8.19 -13.77 -53.76
N SER A 22 7.30 -14.73 -54.00
CA SER A 22 7.40 -15.67 -55.13
C SER A 22 7.59 -14.99 -56.51
N PRO A 23 6.96 -13.83 -56.82
CA PRO A 23 7.19 -13.14 -58.09
C PRO A 23 8.50 -12.33 -58.16
N VAL A 24 9.09 -11.97 -57.01
CA VAL A 24 10.27 -11.08 -56.93
C VAL A 24 11.58 -11.88 -57.01
N LEU A 25 11.62 -13.08 -56.42
CA LEU A 25 12.77 -14.00 -56.51
C LEU A 25 13.06 -14.46 -57.95
N ILE A 26 12.05 -14.48 -58.82
CA ILE A 26 12.18 -14.85 -60.24
C ILE A 26 12.93 -13.78 -61.04
N LYS A 27 13.01 -12.52 -60.55
CA LYS A 27 13.62 -11.38 -61.25
C LYS A 27 15.03 -10.99 -60.78
N GLY A 28 15.61 -11.71 -59.82
CA GLY A 28 17.08 -11.76 -59.66
C GLY A 28 17.76 -10.70 -58.80
N ASP A 29 17.05 -9.93 -57.96
CA ASP A 29 17.71 -9.01 -57.02
C ASP A 29 17.61 -9.51 -55.56
N SER A 30 18.67 -10.21 -55.14
CA SER A 30 18.78 -10.81 -53.81
C SER A 30 18.99 -9.79 -52.69
N SER A 31 19.44 -8.58 -53.01
CA SER A 31 19.66 -7.51 -52.03
C SER A 31 18.35 -6.93 -51.49
N ALA A 32 17.36 -6.73 -52.39
CA ALA A 32 16.01 -6.32 -52.04
C ALA A 32 15.29 -7.40 -51.20
N PHE A 33 15.59 -8.67 -51.46
CA PHE A 33 15.07 -9.81 -50.70
C PHE A 33 15.55 -9.81 -49.24
N PHE A 34 16.85 -9.68 -48.99
CA PHE A 34 17.39 -9.63 -47.63
C PHE A 34 16.93 -8.38 -46.85
N ASN A 35 16.78 -7.24 -47.53
CA ASN A 35 16.24 -6.02 -46.90
C ASN A 35 14.75 -6.14 -46.56
N ALA A 36 13.95 -6.78 -47.41
CA ALA A 36 12.53 -7.06 -47.13
C ALA A 36 12.38 -8.03 -45.94
N ILE A 37 13.19 -9.10 -45.88
CA ILE A 37 13.20 -10.03 -44.75
C ILE A 37 13.65 -9.32 -43.46
N GLY A 38 14.71 -8.50 -43.51
CA GLY A 38 15.18 -7.74 -42.36
C GLY A 38 14.14 -6.76 -41.82
N SER A 39 13.42 -6.08 -42.73
CA SER A 39 12.34 -5.15 -42.36
C SER A 39 11.16 -5.88 -41.70
N ILE A 40 10.80 -7.06 -42.21
CA ILE A 40 9.71 -7.89 -41.65
C ILE A 40 10.12 -8.53 -40.33
N ALA A 41 11.37 -8.96 -40.20
CA ALA A 41 11.93 -9.44 -38.94
C ALA A 41 11.85 -8.35 -37.86
N ASN A 42 12.20 -7.10 -38.18
CA ASN A 42 12.08 -5.98 -37.25
C ASN A 42 10.62 -5.72 -36.84
N VAL A 43 9.66 -5.80 -37.77
CA VAL A 43 8.22 -5.65 -37.44
C VAL A 43 7.74 -6.80 -36.56
N ALA A 44 8.14 -8.04 -36.85
CA ALA A 44 7.81 -9.20 -36.03
C ALA A 44 8.41 -9.08 -34.62
N THR A 45 9.67 -8.65 -34.50
CA THR A 45 10.31 -8.39 -33.20
C THR A 45 9.60 -7.28 -32.44
N ALA A 46 9.13 -6.22 -33.11
CA ALA A 46 8.36 -5.15 -32.48
C ALA A 46 7.00 -5.64 -31.95
N VAL A 47 6.30 -6.49 -32.70
CA VAL A 47 5.02 -7.10 -32.27
C VAL A 47 5.24 -8.06 -31.11
N VAL A 48 6.29 -8.88 -31.15
CA VAL A 48 6.66 -9.78 -30.04
C VAL A 48 7.07 -8.99 -28.81
N ALA A 49 7.84 -7.92 -28.96
CA ALA A 49 8.21 -7.03 -27.86
C ALA A 49 6.97 -6.37 -27.24
N PHE A 50 6.03 -5.90 -28.07
CA PHE A 50 4.77 -5.35 -27.58
C PHE A 50 3.91 -6.39 -26.85
N ALA A 51 3.83 -7.61 -27.36
CA ALA A 51 3.14 -8.72 -26.72
C ALA A 51 3.81 -9.11 -25.39
N ALA A 52 5.14 -9.17 -25.36
CA ALA A 52 5.93 -9.43 -24.15
C ALA A 52 5.73 -8.32 -23.10
N LEU A 53 5.75 -7.05 -23.49
CA LEU A 53 5.45 -5.92 -22.60
C LEU A 53 4.03 -6.00 -22.04
N ARG A 54 3.05 -6.41 -22.85
CA ARG A 54 1.67 -6.67 -22.39
C ARG A 54 1.59 -7.83 -21.40
N ALA A 55 2.35 -8.90 -21.64
CA ALA A 55 2.42 -10.07 -20.77
C ALA A 55 3.19 -9.80 -19.46
N TRP A 56 4.12 -8.84 -19.45
CA TRP A 56 4.87 -8.42 -18.27
C TRP A 56 4.15 -7.39 -17.40
N LYS A 57 3.20 -6.63 -17.96
CA LYS A 57 2.41 -5.65 -17.21
C LYS A 57 1.79 -6.19 -15.90
N PRO A 58 1.21 -7.41 -15.85
CA PRO A 58 0.73 -8.02 -14.61
C PRO A 58 1.86 -8.31 -13.60
N GLN A 59 3.02 -8.77 -14.07
CA GLN A 59 4.18 -9.07 -13.21
C GLN A 59 4.74 -7.79 -12.58
N PHE A 60 4.84 -6.69 -13.34
CA PHE A 60 5.23 -5.38 -12.80
C PHE A 60 4.20 -4.84 -11.81
N ARG A 61 2.90 -5.01 -12.08
CA ARG A 61 1.83 -4.61 -11.14
C ARG A 61 1.94 -5.41 -9.83
N GLN A 62 2.18 -6.72 -9.89
CA GLN A 62 2.35 -7.56 -8.71
C GLN A 62 3.61 -7.18 -7.91
N ALA A 63 4.74 -6.96 -8.58
CA ALA A 63 5.97 -6.52 -7.90
C ALA A 63 5.77 -5.17 -7.17
N LYS A 64 5.05 -4.23 -7.81
CA LYS A 64 4.71 -2.94 -7.20
C LYS A 64 3.69 -3.08 -6.05
N LEU A 65 2.70 -3.95 -6.18
CA LEU A 65 1.76 -4.26 -5.10
C LEU A 65 2.48 -4.86 -3.88
N SER A 66 3.40 -5.82 -4.11
CA SER A 66 4.20 -6.40 -3.03
C SER A 66 5.01 -5.33 -2.30
N SER A 67 5.70 -4.47 -3.04
CA SER A 67 6.46 -3.34 -2.47
C SER A 67 5.55 -2.41 -1.65
N ALA A 68 4.34 -2.10 -2.15
CA ALA A 68 3.39 -1.26 -1.43
C ALA A 68 2.86 -1.93 -0.14
N LEU A 69 2.65 -3.24 -0.14
CA LEU A 69 2.28 -4.01 1.06
C LEU A 69 3.44 -4.13 2.07
N ASP A 70 4.69 -4.07 1.60
CA ASP A 70 5.86 -3.94 2.46
C ASP A 70 5.93 -2.57 3.14
N GLU A 71 5.74 -1.50 2.37
CA GLU A 71 5.64 -0.15 2.92
C GLU A 71 4.49 0.00 3.92
N LEU A 72 3.32 -0.60 3.63
CA LEU A 72 2.17 -0.58 4.54
C LEU A 72 2.45 -1.32 5.85
N ALA A 73 3.12 -2.47 5.80
CA ALA A 73 3.48 -3.22 7.01
C ALA A 73 4.47 -2.45 7.88
N VAL A 74 5.47 -1.81 7.27
CA VAL A 74 6.42 -0.95 7.99
C VAL A 74 5.69 0.22 8.64
N ALA A 75 4.83 0.92 7.89
CA ALA A 75 4.07 2.05 8.43
C ALA A 75 3.08 1.63 9.54
N ALA A 76 2.49 0.44 9.45
CA ALA A 76 1.66 -0.13 10.50
C ALA A 76 2.46 -0.46 11.77
N ASP A 77 3.73 -0.88 11.63
CA ASP A 77 4.62 -1.11 12.76
C ASP A 77 4.98 0.20 13.48
N GLU A 78 5.21 1.28 12.72
CA GLU A 78 5.48 2.62 13.27
C GLU A 78 4.34 3.15 14.16
N LEU A 79 3.08 2.73 13.91
CA LEU A 79 1.94 3.08 14.78
C LEU A 79 2.12 2.58 16.23
N LYS A 80 3.04 1.65 16.51
CA LYS A 80 3.35 1.23 17.88
C LYS A 80 3.87 2.36 18.77
N VAL A 81 4.29 3.50 18.19
CA VAL A 81 4.65 4.72 18.94
C VAL A 81 3.52 5.21 19.86
N ILE A 82 2.27 4.85 19.57
CA ILE A 82 1.12 5.12 20.46
C ILE A 82 1.33 4.56 21.88
N LYS A 83 2.10 3.48 22.03
CA LYS A 83 2.44 2.88 23.33
C LYS A 83 3.30 3.79 24.20
N LYS A 84 4.06 4.71 23.59
CA LYS A 84 4.81 5.76 24.28
C LYS A 84 3.93 7.00 24.50
N HIS A 85 3.15 7.37 23.49
CA HIS A 85 2.30 8.57 23.55
C HIS A 85 1.21 8.49 24.63
N LEU A 86 0.54 7.34 24.81
CA LEU A 86 -0.52 7.19 25.82
C LEU A 86 -0.03 7.43 27.27
N PRO A 87 1.09 6.83 27.73
CA PRO A 87 1.70 7.18 29.02
C PRO A 87 2.10 8.66 29.14
N ASP A 88 2.68 9.24 28.09
CA ASP A 88 3.10 10.65 28.09
C ASP A 88 1.88 11.58 28.23
N MET A 89 0.78 11.26 27.53
CA MET A 89 -0.51 11.94 27.67
C MET A 89 -1.11 11.78 29.07
N TYR A 90 -1.06 10.58 29.66
CA TYR A 90 -1.50 10.35 31.05
C TYR A 90 -0.70 11.21 32.03
N ASN A 91 0.62 11.20 31.94
CA ASN A 91 1.50 11.96 32.83
C ASN A 91 1.26 13.46 32.71
N TYR A 92 1.12 13.97 31.49
CA TYR A 92 0.79 15.37 31.25
C TYR A 92 -0.53 15.77 31.92
N TYR A 93 -1.62 15.04 31.67
CA TYR A 93 -2.91 15.38 32.25
C TYR A 93 -2.97 15.17 33.76
N ARG A 94 -2.26 14.17 34.28
CA ARG A 94 -2.09 13.97 35.72
C ARG A 94 -1.35 15.16 36.36
N SER A 95 -0.31 15.70 35.74
CA SER A 95 0.42 16.86 36.27
C SER A 95 -0.35 18.17 36.07
N LYS A 96 -1.16 18.28 35.02
CA LYS A 96 -1.99 19.46 34.72
C LYS A 96 -3.16 19.60 35.70
N PHE A 97 -3.86 18.49 36.01
CA PHE A 97 -5.07 18.49 36.82
C PHE A 97 -4.89 17.90 38.23
N GLY A 98 -3.80 17.17 38.47
CA GLY A 98 -3.46 16.61 39.78
C GLY A 98 -2.89 17.65 40.73
N LYS A 99 -2.99 17.37 42.03
CA LYS A 99 -2.46 18.23 43.09
C LYS A 99 -0.98 18.00 43.39
N ASP A 100 -0.41 16.87 42.94
CA ASP A 100 0.84 16.35 43.49
C ASP A 100 2.12 16.79 42.73
N ASP A 101 2.05 17.16 41.44
CA ASP A 101 3.26 17.27 40.59
C ASP A 101 3.32 18.54 39.69
N ARG A 102 2.90 19.70 40.19
CA ARG A 102 2.91 20.96 39.39
C ARG A 102 4.32 21.39 38.92
N GLY A 103 5.37 20.97 39.62
CA GLY A 103 6.76 21.29 39.28
C GLY A 103 7.31 20.58 38.04
N LEU A 104 6.64 19.51 37.57
CA LEU A 104 7.07 18.69 36.44
C LEU A 104 6.23 18.93 35.17
N LEU A 105 5.25 19.84 35.22
CA LEU A 105 4.29 20.07 34.13
C LEU A 105 4.99 20.38 32.80
N ALA A 106 5.98 21.28 32.80
CA ALA A 106 6.70 21.66 31.59
C ALA A 106 7.49 20.49 30.96
N GLU A 107 8.01 19.58 31.78
CA GLU A 107 8.71 18.39 31.29
C GLU A 107 7.73 17.39 30.65
N HIS A 108 6.59 17.16 31.32
CA HIS A 108 5.56 16.26 30.80
C HIS A 108 4.87 16.82 29.55
N GLU A 109 4.67 18.13 29.48
CA GLU A 109 4.16 18.82 28.29
C GLU A 109 5.10 18.65 27.09
N GLY A 110 6.41 18.84 27.28
CA GLY A 110 7.40 18.62 26.23
C GLY A 110 7.38 17.19 25.69
N LYS A 111 7.35 16.18 26.57
CA LYS A 111 7.26 14.75 26.20
C LYS A 111 5.93 14.41 25.50
N PHE A 112 4.82 14.98 25.98
CA PHE A 112 3.50 14.81 25.36
C PHE A 112 3.46 15.38 23.93
N LEU A 113 3.99 16.58 23.72
CA LEU A 113 4.04 17.20 22.40
C LEU A 113 4.97 16.44 21.44
N GLU A 114 6.15 16.01 21.91
CA GLU A 114 7.09 15.23 21.09
C GLU A 114 6.48 13.90 20.66
N SER A 115 5.94 13.13 21.62
CA SER A 115 5.32 11.84 21.34
C SER A 115 4.05 11.98 20.49
N GLY A 116 3.30 13.07 20.65
CA GLY A 116 2.13 13.39 19.84
C GLY A 116 2.50 13.70 18.39
N SER A 117 3.59 14.44 18.16
CA SER A 117 4.13 14.68 16.81
C SER A 117 4.58 13.38 16.15
N GLN A 118 5.29 12.51 16.88
CA GLN A 118 5.73 11.21 16.37
C GLN A 118 4.55 10.31 16.00
N TRP A 119 3.50 10.32 16.82
CA TRP A 119 2.26 9.62 16.52
C TRP A 119 1.56 10.15 15.26
N HIS A 120 1.46 11.47 15.12
CA HIS A 120 0.83 12.08 13.95
C HIS A 120 1.60 11.78 12.66
N GLU A 121 2.93 11.81 12.70
CA GLU A 121 3.78 11.46 11.57
C GLU A 121 3.62 9.97 11.18
N ALA A 122 3.64 9.06 12.15
CA ALA A 122 3.41 7.63 11.91
C ALA A 122 2.02 7.38 11.29
N TYR A 123 0.99 8.08 11.77
CA TYR A 123 -0.35 8.01 11.19
C TYR A 123 -0.39 8.51 9.74
N ALA A 124 0.27 9.63 9.45
CA ALA A 124 0.31 10.18 8.10
C ALA A 124 0.99 9.21 7.12
N ARG A 125 2.11 8.60 7.52
CA ARG A 125 2.81 7.57 6.73
C ARG A 125 1.94 6.33 6.50
N TYR A 126 1.26 5.85 7.54
CA TYR A 126 0.32 4.74 7.42
C TYR A 126 -0.82 5.05 6.43
N SER A 127 -1.46 6.22 6.56
CA SER A 127 -2.53 6.65 5.65
C SER A 127 -2.05 6.76 4.20
N GLN A 128 -0.83 7.26 3.99
CA GLN A 128 -0.24 7.34 2.66
C GLN A 128 0.05 5.95 2.07
N ALA A 129 0.64 5.04 2.85
CA ALA A 129 0.90 3.67 2.41
C ALA A 129 -0.40 2.93 2.08
N LEU A 130 -1.45 3.12 2.88
CA LEU A 130 -2.77 2.54 2.64
C LEU A 130 -3.36 3.00 1.29
N LYS A 131 -3.25 4.30 0.98
CA LYS A 131 -3.69 4.86 -0.32
C LYS A 131 -2.91 4.26 -1.47
N THR A 132 -1.59 4.10 -1.32
CA THR A 132 -0.74 3.47 -2.35
C THR A 132 -1.19 2.03 -2.63
N VAL A 133 -1.45 1.23 -1.59
CA VAL A 133 -1.96 -0.14 -1.75
C VAL A 133 -3.34 -0.15 -2.41
N ARG A 134 -4.25 0.76 -2.03
CA ARG A 134 -5.58 0.89 -2.65
C ARG A 134 -5.52 1.12 -4.16
N ILE A 135 -4.56 1.93 -4.65
CA ILE A 135 -4.38 2.15 -6.09
C ILE A 135 -4.13 0.83 -6.82
N TYR A 136 -3.29 -0.04 -6.25
CA TYR A 136 -2.95 -1.33 -6.88
C TYR A 136 -4.04 -2.39 -6.73
N LEU A 137 -4.88 -2.31 -5.70
CA LEU A 137 -6.03 -3.20 -5.47
C LEU A 137 -7.34 -2.69 -6.10
N SER A 138 -7.33 -1.53 -6.76
CA SER A 138 -8.50 -1.00 -7.46
C SER A 138 -9.09 -2.02 -8.44
N GLY A 139 -10.39 -2.34 -8.25
CA GLY A 139 -11.13 -3.34 -9.03
C GLY A 139 -11.03 -4.78 -8.54
N CYS A 140 -10.43 -5.02 -7.37
CA CYS A 140 -10.36 -6.33 -6.71
C CYS A 140 -11.25 -6.33 -5.45
N GLN A 141 -11.81 -7.49 -5.07
CA GLN A 141 -12.65 -7.63 -3.85
C GLN A 141 -11.88 -7.25 -2.58
N GLU A 142 -10.56 -7.40 -2.62
CA GLU A 142 -9.63 -7.06 -1.54
C GLU A 142 -9.58 -5.55 -1.26
N ALA A 143 -10.13 -4.69 -2.13
CA ALA A 143 -10.26 -3.25 -1.88
C ALA A 143 -11.24 -2.93 -0.73
N GLU A 144 -12.32 -3.72 -0.57
CA GLU A 144 -13.30 -3.51 0.50
C GLU A 144 -12.69 -3.75 1.89
N ARG A 145 -11.67 -4.62 1.97
CA ARG A 145 -10.92 -4.89 3.21
C ARG A 145 -9.99 -3.74 3.60
N LEU A 146 -9.59 -2.89 2.67
CA LEU A 146 -8.81 -1.68 2.99
C LEU A 146 -9.69 -0.58 3.58
N ASP A 147 -10.96 -0.52 3.17
CA ASP A 147 -11.91 0.47 3.66
C ASP A 147 -12.19 0.25 5.15
N SER A 148 -12.32 -1.02 5.58
CA SER A 148 -12.45 -1.34 7.01
C SER A 148 -11.21 -0.96 7.82
N LEU A 149 -10.00 -1.09 7.26
CA LEU A 149 -8.75 -0.68 7.93
C LEU A 149 -8.62 0.83 8.08
N GLU A 150 -9.06 1.60 7.08
CA GLU A 150 -9.12 3.05 7.16
C GLU A 150 -10.14 3.50 8.21
N ASP A 151 -11.32 2.88 8.23
CA ASP A 151 -12.40 3.18 9.17
C ASP A 151 -12.01 2.87 10.61
N ILE A 152 -11.40 1.71 10.87
CA ILE A 152 -10.86 1.33 12.19
C ILE A 152 -9.93 2.45 12.69
N MET A 153 -8.93 2.82 11.90
CA MET A 153 -7.96 3.85 12.29
C MET A 153 -8.59 5.25 12.45
N ARG A 154 -9.53 5.60 11.58
CA ARG A 154 -10.22 6.90 11.62
C ARG A 154 -11.12 7.01 12.84
N ILE A 155 -11.87 5.96 13.18
CA ILE A 155 -12.68 5.90 14.40
C ILE A 155 -11.78 6.11 15.61
N TYR A 156 -10.64 5.43 15.68
CA TYR A 156 -9.73 5.62 16.81
C TYR A 156 -9.10 7.01 16.84
N LEU A 157 -8.78 7.63 15.70
CA LEU A 157 -8.31 9.01 15.68
C LEU A 157 -9.38 9.99 16.19
N ILE A 158 -10.63 9.80 15.78
CA ILE A 158 -11.78 10.62 16.21
C ILE A 158 -12.05 10.41 17.70
N GLU A 159 -11.99 9.17 18.21
CA GLU A 159 -12.11 8.88 19.64
C GLU A 159 -10.96 9.54 20.44
N ASN A 160 -9.72 9.53 19.93
CA ASN A 160 -8.59 10.22 20.55
C ASN A 160 -8.76 11.75 20.58
N VAL A 161 -9.19 12.37 19.47
CA VAL A 161 -9.43 13.82 19.41
C VAL A 161 -10.63 14.21 20.27
N GLY A 162 -11.69 13.38 20.27
CA GLY A 162 -12.84 13.54 21.14
C GLY A 162 -12.44 13.49 22.61
N PHE A 163 -11.57 12.55 23.00
CA PHE A 163 -10.99 12.47 24.34
C PHE A 163 -10.26 13.76 24.72
N LEU A 164 -9.36 14.28 23.87
CA LEU A 164 -8.64 15.54 24.12
C LEU A 164 -9.62 16.71 24.37
N ASN A 165 -10.68 16.80 23.56
CA ASN A 165 -11.70 17.84 23.70
C ASN A 165 -12.52 17.70 25.00
N VAL A 166 -12.87 16.48 25.42
CA VAL A 166 -13.61 16.22 26.66
C VAL A 166 -12.76 16.53 27.89
N VAL A 167 -11.48 16.17 27.86
CA VAL A 167 -10.55 16.41 28.97
C VAL A 167 -10.24 17.90 29.15
N ASP A 168 -10.06 18.66 28.05
CA ASP A 168 -9.83 20.11 28.15
C ASP A 168 -11.09 20.89 28.54
N SER A 169 -12.30 20.40 28.23
CA SER A 169 -13.56 21.11 28.54
C SER A 169 -14.09 20.86 29.96
N ASN A 170 -13.88 19.68 30.52
CA ASN A 170 -14.55 19.29 31.77
C ASN A 170 -13.65 19.23 33.02
N SER A 171 -12.35 19.52 32.89
CA SER A 171 -11.38 19.36 34.00
C SER A 171 -11.56 18.07 34.81
N PRO A 172 -11.69 16.89 34.15
CA PRO A 172 -12.00 15.65 34.84
C PRO A 172 -10.93 15.31 35.87
N GLY A 173 -11.33 14.62 36.94
CA GLY A 173 -10.40 14.17 37.97
C GLY A 173 -9.36 13.20 37.38
N SER A 174 -8.16 13.15 37.97
CA SER A 174 -7.06 12.31 37.49
C SER A 174 -7.40 10.81 37.38
N ALA A 175 -8.35 10.32 38.19
CA ALA A 175 -8.86 8.96 38.13
C ALA A 175 -9.71 8.68 36.88
N GLU A 176 -10.52 9.66 36.45
CA GLU A 176 -11.40 9.55 35.27
C GLU A 176 -10.57 9.60 33.98
N VAL A 177 -9.57 10.49 33.94
CA VAL A 177 -8.56 10.52 32.87
C VAL A 177 -7.83 9.18 32.76
N GLY A 178 -7.44 8.57 33.87
CA GLY A 178 -6.78 7.26 33.89
C GLY A 178 -7.65 6.13 33.35
N LEU A 179 -8.94 6.12 33.69
CA LEU A 179 -9.89 5.10 33.24
C LEU A 179 -10.12 5.18 31.73
N LEU A 180 -10.37 6.39 31.21
CA LEU A 180 -10.55 6.64 29.77
C LEU A 180 -9.30 6.27 28.96
N LEU A 181 -8.11 6.65 29.43
CA LEU A 181 -6.85 6.28 28.77
C LEU A 181 -6.58 4.76 28.81
N GLY A 182 -7.01 4.09 29.87
CA GLY A 182 -7.00 2.63 29.97
C GLY A 182 -7.87 1.97 28.89
N GLU A 183 -9.11 2.42 28.74
CA GLU A 183 -10.03 1.94 27.71
C GLU A 183 -9.48 2.18 26.29
N MET A 184 -8.94 3.38 26.04
CA MET A 184 -8.30 3.73 24.77
C MET A 184 -7.10 2.82 24.45
N ASN A 185 -6.25 2.51 25.45
CA ASN A 185 -5.11 1.61 25.27
C ASN A 185 -5.55 0.19 24.88
N VAL A 186 -6.60 -0.34 25.52
CA VAL A 186 -7.13 -1.67 25.20
C VAL A 186 -7.66 -1.71 23.76
N LYS A 187 -8.48 -0.72 23.40
CA LYS A 187 -9.04 -0.55 22.06
C LYS A 187 -7.95 -0.43 20.98
N LEU A 188 -6.97 0.44 21.19
CA LEU A 188 -5.85 0.66 20.25
C LEU A 188 -5.00 -0.60 20.06
N ARG A 189 -4.79 -1.41 21.10
CA ARG A 189 -4.09 -2.70 20.96
C ARG A 189 -4.88 -3.68 20.11
N GLY A 190 -6.20 -3.75 20.29
CA GLY A 190 -7.08 -4.54 19.42
C GLY A 190 -6.96 -4.09 17.96
N ALA A 191 -7.09 -2.78 17.72
CA ALA A 191 -6.96 -2.19 16.39
C ALA A 191 -5.64 -2.52 15.70
N LEU A 192 -4.51 -2.35 16.39
CA LEU A 192 -3.19 -2.67 15.85
C LEU A 192 -3.04 -4.16 15.54
N LYS A 193 -3.67 -5.03 16.32
CA LYS A 193 -3.69 -6.47 16.04
C LYS A 193 -4.47 -6.74 14.76
N ASP A 194 -5.69 -6.20 14.65
CA ASP A 194 -6.57 -6.38 13.50
C ASP A 194 -5.92 -5.84 12.20
N ILE A 195 -5.23 -4.70 12.28
CA ILE A 195 -4.47 -4.14 11.16
C ILE A 195 -3.35 -5.08 10.70
N ASN A 196 -2.57 -5.62 11.64
CA ASN A 196 -1.49 -6.54 11.32
C ASN A 196 -2.01 -7.86 10.71
N GLU A 197 -3.10 -8.40 11.25
CA GLU A 197 -3.74 -9.61 10.71
C GLU A 197 -4.27 -9.36 9.28
N ALA A 198 -4.95 -8.24 9.04
CA ALA A 198 -5.44 -7.90 7.71
C ALA A 198 -4.30 -7.70 6.69
N ILE A 199 -3.21 -7.05 7.07
CA ILE A 199 -2.03 -6.89 6.21
C ILE A 199 -1.42 -8.26 5.88
N LEU A 200 -1.36 -9.18 6.85
CA LEU A 200 -0.88 -10.54 6.63
C LEU A 200 -1.76 -11.29 5.62
N GLU A 201 -3.08 -11.25 5.80
CA GLU A 201 -4.02 -11.86 4.86
C GLU A 201 -3.93 -11.27 3.45
N LEU A 202 -3.76 -9.95 3.34
CA LEU A 202 -3.56 -9.28 2.04
C LEU A 202 -2.28 -9.75 1.34
N ARG A 203 -1.20 -10.01 2.10
CA ARG A 203 0.05 -10.57 1.58
C ARG A 203 -0.14 -12.01 1.11
N GLU A 204 -0.85 -12.83 1.87
CA GLU A 204 -1.15 -14.21 1.51
C GLU A 204 -2.03 -14.29 0.25
N SER A 205 -3.07 -13.45 0.16
CA SER A 205 -3.91 -13.34 -1.04
C SER A 205 -3.07 -12.91 -2.25
N ALA A 206 -2.25 -11.87 -2.12
CA ALA A 206 -1.37 -11.39 -3.18
C ALA A 206 -0.34 -12.44 -3.62
N ALA A 207 0.14 -13.29 -2.71
CA ALA A 207 1.04 -14.39 -3.01
C ALA A 207 0.34 -15.53 -3.76
N SER A 208 -0.92 -15.85 -3.43
CA SER A 208 -1.71 -16.88 -4.11
C SER A 208 -2.01 -16.55 -5.58
N PHE A 209 -2.04 -15.25 -5.93
CA PHE A 209 -2.17 -14.76 -7.30
C PHE A 209 -0.95 -15.08 -8.19
N LYS A 210 0.18 -15.55 -7.63
CA LYS A 210 1.34 -16.02 -8.40
C LYS A 210 1.14 -17.40 -9.05
N LEU A 211 0.09 -18.15 -8.67
CA LEU A 211 -0.11 -19.55 -9.05
C LEU A 211 -1.24 -19.80 -10.07
N ARG A 212 -1.85 -18.75 -10.63
CA ARG A 212 -2.85 -18.83 -11.71
C ARG A 212 -2.40 -18.01 -12.92
#